data_AF-A0A3N5MMZ9-F1
#
_entry.id   AF-A0A3N5MMZ9-F1
#
_cell.length_a   1.000
_cell.length_b   1.000
_cell.length_c   1.000
_cell.angle_alpha   90.00
_cell.angle_beta   90.00
_cell.angle_gamma   90.00
#
_symmetry.space_group_name_H-M   'P 1'
#
loop_
_entity.id
_entity.type
_entity.pdbx_description
1 polymer ?
#
loop_
_entity_poly.entity_id
_entity_poly.type
_entity_poly.pdbx_seq_one_letter_code
_entity_poly.pdbx_strand_id
1 'polypeptide(L)'
;MTPKPLYFIGLLSLLVLPARAAQEPTADAEPREIRAVRLAAPPVIDGVLNDAAWQSPPLPLGTWLTNNPMFGERLPQQTEVWVAYDREYLY
;
A
#
# COMPACT_ATOMS: atom_id res chain seq x y z
N MET A 1 44.46 -55.66 -19.98
CA MET A 1 44.08 -54.71 -18.92
C MET A 1 44.08 -53.32 -19.56
N THR A 2 42.93 -52.81 -19.96
CA THR A 2 42.74 -51.51 -20.64
C THR A 2 41.67 -50.72 -19.87
N PRO A 3 41.94 -49.50 -19.38
CA PRO A 3 40.93 -48.72 -18.67
C PRO A 3 39.94 -48.07 -19.64
N LYS A 4 38.65 -48.18 -19.33
CA LYS A 4 37.51 -47.62 -20.07
C LYS A 4 37.30 -46.13 -19.75
N PRO A 5 36.73 -45.36 -20.69
CA PRO A 5 36.70 -43.89 -20.62
C PRO A 5 35.64 -43.32 -19.68
N LEU A 6 36.02 -42.15 -19.17
CA LEU A 6 35.35 -41.15 -18.37
C LEU A 6 33.92 -40.84 -18.85
N TYR A 7 32.90 -41.05 -18.01
CA TYR A 7 31.55 -40.54 -18.24
C TYR A 7 31.38 -39.17 -17.58
N PHE A 8 31.47 -38.13 -18.42
CA PHE A 8 30.91 -36.80 -18.16
C PHE A 8 29.39 -36.93 -18.27
N ILE A 9 28.66 -36.98 -17.15
CA ILE A 9 27.20 -36.83 -17.16
C ILE A 9 26.87 -35.51 -16.46
N GLY A 10 26.42 -34.57 -17.29
CA GLY A 10 26.11 -33.19 -16.92
C GLY A 10 24.99 -33.08 -15.91
N LEU A 11 25.24 -32.24 -14.91
CA LEU A 11 24.26 -31.84 -13.91
C LEU A 11 23.36 -30.74 -14.53
N LEU A 12 22.19 -31.12 -15.01
CA LEU A 12 21.14 -30.18 -15.42
C LEU A 12 20.46 -29.63 -14.17
N SER A 13 21.01 -28.57 -13.58
CA SER A 13 20.38 -27.87 -12.46
C SER A 13 19.18 -27.05 -12.96
N LEU A 14 17.98 -27.59 -12.75
CA LEU A 14 16.72 -26.89 -12.96
C LEU A 14 16.60 -25.77 -11.91
N LEU A 15 16.75 -24.52 -12.34
CA LEU A 15 16.58 -23.35 -11.46
C LEU A 15 15.08 -23.12 -11.23
N VAL A 16 14.51 -23.76 -10.22
CA VAL A 16 13.14 -23.45 -9.77
C VAL A 16 13.21 -22.11 -9.02
N LEU A 17 12.93 -21.02 -9.73
CA LEU A 17 12.66 -19.73 -9.10
C LEU A 17 11.39 -19.91 -8.25
N PRO A 18 11.42 -19.68 -6.93
CA PRO A 18 10.20 -19.68 -6.15
C PRO A 18 9.31 -18.56 -6.68
N ALA A 19 8.14 -18.94 -7.21
CA ALA A 19 7.08 -17.98 -7.46
C ALA A 19 6.79 -17.30 -6.12
N ARG A 20 7.12 -16.01 -6.02
CA ARG A 20 6.81 -15.21 -4.85
C ARG A 20 5.29 -15.08 -4.81
N ALA A 21 4.63 -16.01 -4.12
CA ALA A 21 3.21 -15.90 -3.83
C ALA A 21 2.99 -14.52 -3.21
N ALA A 22 2.11 -13.72 -3.82
CA ALA A 22 1.65 -12.49 -3.21
C ALA A 22 1.09 -12.88 -1.85
N GLN A 23 1.73 -12.39 -0.78
CA GLN A 23 1.26 -12.61 0.57
C GLN A 23 -0.14 -12.01 0.64
N GLU A 24 -1.15 -12.85 0.82
CA GLU A 24 -2.51 -12.39 1.08
C GLU A 24 -2.45 -11.44 2.29
N PRO A 25 -3.06 -10.24 2.21
CA PRO A 25 -3.15 -9.38 3.37
C PRO A 25 -3.89 -10.15 4.46
N THR A 26 -3.16 -10.58 5.48
CA THR A 26 -3.77 -11.20 6.65
C THR A 26 -4.73 -10.18 7.26
N ALA A 27 -5.96 -10.61 7.53
CA ALA A 27 -7.01 -9.81 8.14
C ALA A 27 -6.66 -9.23 9.52
N ASP A 28 -5.50 -9.63 10.08
CA ASP A 28 -4.88 -9.08 11.30
C ASP A 28 -3.98 -7.87 11.02
N ALA A 29 -4.46 -6.90 10.23
CA ALA A 29 -3.80 -5.61 10.18
C ALA A 29 -4.11 -4.89 11.50
N GLU A 30 -3.10 -4.70 12.35
CA GLU A 30 -3.18 -3.85 13.55
C GLU A 30 -3.95 -2.56 13.24
N PRO A 31 -4.84 -2.09 14.15
CA PRO A 31 -5.61 -0.89 13.93
C PRO A 31 -4.71 0.29 13.53
N ARG A 32 -4.94 0.85 12.33
CA ARG A 32 -4.22 2.04 11.89
C ARG A 32 -4.75 3.27 12.62
N GLU A 33 -3.88 3.93 13.37
CA GLU A 33 -4.19 5.21 14.00
C GLU A 33 -4.12 6.35 12.97
N ILE A 34 -5.18 7.15 12.89
CA ILE A 34 -5.23 8.39 12.11
C ILE A 34 -5.32 9.56 13.08
N ARG A 35 -4.43 10.54 12.94
CA ARG A 35 -4.42 11.76 13.76
C ARG A 35 -4.99 12.93 12.96
N ALA A 36 -6.15 13.40 13.38
CA ALA A 36 -6.77 14.60 12.82
C ALA A 36 -6.09 15.88 13.33
N VAL A 37 -6.01 16.90 12.47
CA VAL A 37 -5.44 18.20 12.82
C VAL A 37 -6.52 19.15 13.31
N ARG A 38 -6.31 19.79 14.46
CA ARG A 38 -7.26 20.80 14.98
C ARG A 38 -7.12 22.10 14.20
N LEU A 39 -8.23 22.63 13.68
CA LEU A 39 -8.28 23.87 12.91
C LEU A 39 -8.59 25.09 13.79
N ALA A 40 -8.10 26.24 13.34
CA ALA A 40 -8.42 27.55 13.93
C ALA A 40 -9.69 28.17 13.31
N ALA A 41 -9.99 27.82 12.06
CA ALA A 41 -11.17 28.24 11.32
C ALA A 41 -11.67 27.09 10.43
N PRO A 42 -12.98 26.95 10.23
CA PRO A 42 -13.55 25.89 9.40
C PRO A 42 -13.23 26.11 7.91
N PRO A 43 -12.96 25.05 7.14
CA PRO A 43 -12.84 25.15 5.69
C PRO A 43 -14.21 25.22 5.01
N VAL A 44 -14.25 25.74 3.78
CA VAL A 44 -15.42 25.69 2.92
C VAL A 44 -15.45 24.34 2.20
N ILE A 45 -16.56 23.61 2.31
CA ILE A 45 -16.73 22.31 1.64
C ILE A 45 -17.38 22.54 0.26
N ASP A 46 -16.59 23.05 -0.69
CA ASP A 46 -17.02 23.33 -2.06
C ASP A 46 -16.29 22.49 -3.13
N GLY A 47 -15.37 21.62 -2.69
CA GLY A 47 -14.54 20.78 -3.57
C GLY A 47 -13.23 21.43 -4.03
N VAL A 48 -12.95 22.67 -3.62
CA VAL A 48 -11.70 23.37 -3.90
C VAL A 48 -10.75 23.22 -2.69
N LEU A 49 -9.56 22.67 -2.92
CA LEU A 49 -8.59 22.40 -1.86
C LEU A 49 -7.59 23.55 -1.64
N ASN A 50 -8.06 24.79 -1.62
CA ASN A 50 -7.21 25.99 -1.47
C ASN A 50 -7.19 26.56 -0.04
N ASP A 51 -8.07 26.11 0.84
CA ASP A 51 -8.08 26.52 2.25
C ASP A 51 -6.83 26.04 2.99
N ALA A 52 -6.47 26.78 4.05
CA ALA A 52 -5.30 26.49 4.88
C ALA A 52 -5.31 25.08 5.49
N ALA A 53 -6.51 24.51 5.74
CA ALA A 53 -6.67 23.14 6.23
C ALA A 53 -6.05 22.07 5.30
N TRP A 54 -5.95 22.36 4.00
CA TRP A 54 -5.53 21.42 2.97
C TRP A 54 -4.13 21.68 2.42
N GLN A 55 -3.45 22.73 2.89
CA GLN A 55 -2.11 23.11 2.39
C GLN A 55 -0.96 22.38 3.11
N SER A 56 -1.23 21.64 4.18
CA SER A 56 -0.22 20.77 4.80
C SER A 56 0.02 19.53 3.94
N PRO A 57 1.14 18.81 4.11
CA PRO A 57 1.30 17.49 3.51
C PRO A 57 0.12 16.56 3.86
N PRO A 58 -0.35 15.71 2.94
CA PRO A 58 -1.39 14.72 3.23
C PRO A 58 -0.89 13.66 4.21
N LEU A 59 -1.83 12.91 4.78
CA LEU A 59 -1.52 11.80 5.68
C LEU A 59 -0.67 10.73 4.96
N PRO A 60 0.36 10.18 5.62
CA PRO A 60 1.23 9.16 5.04
C PRO A 60 0.59 7.76 5.08
N LEU A 61 -0.49 7.55 4.32
CA LEU A 61 -1.32 6.33 4.38
C LEU A 61 -0.82 5.18 3.50
N GLY A 62 0.25 5.40 2.73
CA GLY A 62 0.88 4.37 1.91
C GLY A 62 0.01 3.91 0.73
N THR A 63 0.07 2.61 0.42
CA THR A 63 -0.66 2.03 -0.73
C THR A 63 -2.11 1.73 -0.37
N TRP A 64 -3.02 2.21 -1.21
CA TRP A 64 -4.45 1.91 -1.12
C TRP A 64 -4.78 0.62 -1.84
N LEU A 65 -5.69 -0.16 -1.24
CA LEU A 65 -6.18 -1.44 -1.78
C LEU A 65 -7.68 -1.34 -2.07
N THR A 66 -8.11 -1.99 -3.13
CA THR A 66 -9.51 -2.19 -3.48
C THR A 66 -10.14 -3.15 -2.47
N ASN A 67 -11.25 -2.74 -1.85
CA ASN A 67 -12.03 -3.63 -1.00
C ASN A 67 -13.10 -4.40 -1.80
N ASN A 68 -13.73 -3.74 -2.77
CA ASN A 68 -14.79 -4.29 -3.63
C ASN A 68 -14.69 -3.61 -5.02
N PRO A 69 -14.83 -4.32 -6.15
CA PRO A 69 -15.09 -5.76 -6.29
C PRO A 69 -13.86 -6.66 -6.24
N MET A 70 -12.67 -6.12 -6.45
CA MET A 70 -11.42 -6.89 -6.51
C MET A 70 -10.63 -6.73 -5.22
N PHE A 71 -11.03 -7.48 -4.19
CA PHE A 71 -10.44 -7.39 -2.86
C PHE A 71 -8.91 -7.58 -2.86
N GLY A 72 -8.20 -6.67 -2.20
CA GLY A 72 -6.76 -6.74 -1.99
C GLY A 72 -5.90 -6.26 -3.16
N GLU A 73 -6.48 -5.97 -4.32
CA GLU A 73 -5.75 -5.38 -5.43
C GLU A 73 -5.33 -3.94 -5.14
N ARG A 74 -4.19 -3.50 -5.67
CA ARG A 74 -3.78 -2.10 -5.54
C ARG A 74 -4.76 -1.20 -6.28
N LEU A 75 -5.24 -0.15 -5.60
CA LEU A 75 -6.00 0.90 -6.25
C LEU A 75 -5.07 1.68 -7.20
N PRO A 76 -5.33 1.72 -8.52
CA PRO A 76 -4.42 2.37 -9.46
C PRO A 76 -4.42 3.89 -9.36
N GLN A 77 -5.49 4.48 -8.80
CA GLN A 77 -5.59 5.91 -8.56
C GLN A 77 -4.80 6.32 -7.33
N GLN A 78 -3.93 7.33 -7.48
CA GLN A 78 -3.30 7.99 -6.34
C GLN A 78 -4.38 8.65 -5.48
N THR A 79 -4.35 8.37 -4.18
CA THR A 79 -5.29 8.91 -3.21
C THR A 79 -4.52 9.58 -2.09
N GLU A 80 -4.77 10.87 -1.92
CA GLU A 80 -4.23 11.71 -0.85
C GLU A 80 -5.37 12.10 0.09
N VAL A 81 -5.11 12.08 1.39
CA VAL A 81 -6.14 12.31 2.41
C VAL A 81 -5.63 13.30 3.43
N TRP A 82 -6.50 14.25 3.77
CA TRP A 82 -6.38 15.11 4.92
C TRP A 82 -7.53 14.76 5.88
N VAL A 83 -7.28 14.89 7.17
CA VAL A 83 -8.32 14.79 8.19
C VAL A 83 -8.10 15.90 9.20
N ALA A 84 -9.12 16.69 9.43
CA ALA A 84 -9.05 17.84 10.30
C ALA A 84 -10.33 17.97 11.14
N TYR A 85 -10.29 18.71 12.23
CA TYR A 85 -11.46 18.93 13.06
C TYR A 85 -11.44 20.31 13.71
N ASP A 86 -12.61 20.82 14.05
CA ASP A 86 -12.75 21.95 14.96
C ASP A 86 -13.66 21.58 16.13
N ARG A 87 -14.28 22.56 16.79
CA ARG A 87 -15.16 22.29 17.94
C ARG A 87 -16.45 21.56 17.53
N GLU A 88 -16.90 21.75 16.29
CA GLU A 88 -18.23 21.38 15.83
C GLU A 88 -18.20 20.24 14.79
N TYR A 89 -17.15 20.15 13.98
CA TYR A 89 -17.09 19.23 12.85
C TYR A 89 -15.77 18.46 12.74
N LEU A 90 -15.86 17.28 12.14
CA LEU A 90 -14.75 16.52 11.56
C LEU A 90 -14.83 16.71 10.04
N TYR A 91 -13.68 16.98 9.44
CA TYR A 91 -13.49 17.23 8.01
C TYR A 91 -12.53 16.20 7.43
#